data_AF-A0A8T5XN79-F1
#
_entry.id   AF-A0A8T5XN79-F1
#
_cell.length_a   1.000
_cell.length_b   1.000
_cell.length_c   1.000
_cell.angle_alpha   90.00
_cell.angle_beta   90.00
_cell.angle_gamma   90.00
#
_symmetry.space_group_name_H-M   'P 1'
#
loop_
_entity.id
_entity.type
_entity.pdbx_description
1 polymer ?
#
loop_
_entity_poly.entity_id
_entity_poly.type
_entity_poly.pdbx_seq_one_letter_code
_entity_poly.pdbx_strand_id
1 'polypeptide(L)'
;MNYNQIEKIMLSYNLIKYEISEGTNFKFLKGNRHRVILERLRPLKKGGASGFLYVEVLDKYKDSCSKNGHINVKEISSEVELRNIVENLISYFEEKYGY
;
A
#
# COMPACT_ATOMS: atom_id res chain seq x y z
N MET A 1 4.96 -11.91 7.76
CA MET A 1 3.50 -11.70 7.86
C MET A 1 2.80 -12.73 6.99
N ASN A 2 1.51 -12.97 7.19
CA ASN A 2 0.67 -13.78 6.30
C ASN A 2 -0.42 -12.89 5.65
N TYR A 3 -1.17 -13.44 4.69
CA TYR A 3 -2.23 -12.71 3.98
C TYR A 3 -3.31 -12.17 4.93
N ASN A 4 -3.73 -12.93 5.94
CA ASN A 4 -4.73 -12.49 6.92
C ASN A 4 -4.24 -11.30 7.76
N GLN A 5 -2.96 -11.30 8.16
CA GLN A 5 -2.36 -10.19 8.90
C GLN A 5 -2.34 -8.91 8.07
N ILE A 6 -1.87 -9.03 6.82
CA ILE A 6 -1.84 -7.93 5.85
C ILE A 6 -3.25 -7.36 5.65
N GLU A 7 -4.23 -8.23 5.40
CA GLU A 7 -5.62 -7.83 5.17
C GLU A 7 -6.22 -7.14 6.39
N LYS A 8 -6.05 -7.70 7.59
CA LYS A 8 -6.52 -7.07 8.84
C LYS A 8 -5.94 -5.67 9.05
N ILE A 9 -4.65 -5.47 8.76
CA ILE A 9 -4.01 -4.15 8.87
C ILE A 9 -4.66 -3.18 7.88
N MET A 10 -4.76 -3.55 6.61
CA MET A 10 -5.32 -2.66 5.58
C MET A 10 -6.78 -2.29 5.86
N LEU A 11 -7.60 -3.27 6.23
CA LEU A 11 -9.01 -3.05 6.58
C LEU A 11 -9.16 -2.15 7.81
N SER A 12 -8.21 -2.19 8.76
CA SER A 12 -8.25 -1.30 9.94
C SER A 12 -8.09 0.19 9.60
N TYR A 13 -7.58 0.51 8.40
CA TYR A 13 -7.48 1.87 7.88
C TYR A 13 -8.57 2.19 6.84
N ASN A 14 -9.71 1.47 6.86
CA ASN A 14 -10.83 1.63 5.92
C ASN A 14 -10.44 1.46 4.44
N LEU A 15 -9.33 0.77 4.15
CA LEU A 15 -8.94 0.46 2.78
C LEU A 15 -9.78 -0.69 2.26
N ILE A 16 -10.16 -0.59 0.98
CA ILE A 16 -11.00 -1.60 0.35
C ILE A 16 -10.15 -2.50 -0.51
N LYS A 17 -10.26 -3.81 -0.25
CA LYS A 17 -9.66 -4.85 -1.08
C LYS A 17 -10.38 -4.91 -2.42
N TYR A 18 -9.62 -5.05 -3.50
CA TYR A 18 -10.16 -5.33 -4.82
C TYR A 18 -9.34 -6.41 -5.50
N GLU A 19 -10.00 -7.24 -6.31
CA GLU A 19 -9.36 -8.36 -6.99
C GLU A 19 -8.83 -7.93 -8.35
N ILE A 20 -7.55 -8.20 -8.55
CA ILE A 20 -6.89 -8.27 -9.84
C ILE A 20 -6.09 -9.57 -9.78
N SER A 21 -5.87 -10.24 -10.90
CA SER A 21 -5.32 -11.60 -11.02
C SER A 21 -3.95 -11.86 -10.35
N GLU A 22 -3.32 -10.87 -9.72
CA GLU A 22 -2.00 -10.96 -9.09
C GLU A 22 -1.98 -10.27 -7.71
N GLY A 23 -1.97 -11.07 -6.63
CA GLY A 23 -1.78 -10.61 -5.25
C GLY A 23 -2.96 -9.83 -4.64
N THR A 24 -2.75 -9.27 -3.45
CA THR A 24 -3.79 -8.49 -2.76
C THR A 24 -3.63 -7.00 -3.04
N ASN A 25 -4.70 -6.36 -3.52
CA ASN A 25 -4.70 -4.95 -3.90
C ASN A 25 -5.66 -4.15 -3.02
N PHE A 26 -5.28 -2.93 -2.64
CA PHE A 26 -6.03 -2.08 -1.72
C PHE A 26 -6.13 -0.64 -2.24
N LYS A 27 -7.31 -0.05 -2.09
CA LYS A 27 -7.60 1.33 -2.50
C LYS A 27 -8.27 2.13 -1.39
N PHE A 28 -8.03 3.44 -1.39
CA PHE A 28 -8.83 4.41 -0.64
C PHE A 28 -10.17 4.65 -1.33
N LEU A 29 -11.22 4.87 -0.53
CA LEU A 29 -12.52 5.30 -1.01
C LEU A 29 -13.05 6.42 -0.12
N LYS A 30 -13.33 7.60 -0.72
CA LYS A 30 -14.08 8.69 -0.08
C LYS A 30 -15.12 9.24 -1.04
N GLY A 31 -16.39 8.98 -0.73
CA GLY A 31 -17.49 9.23 -1.66
C GLY A 31 -17.23 8.56 -3.01
N ASN A 32 -17.28 9.33 -4.10
CA ASN A 32 -17.02 8.83 -5.46
C ASN A 32 -15.54 8.78 -5.84
N ARG A 33 -14.64 9.24 -4.97
CA ARG A 33 -13.22 9.31 -5.25
C ARG A 33 -12.52 8.05 -4.77
N HIS A 34 -11.70 7.44 -5.63
CA HIS A 34 -10.88 6.27 -5.29
C HIS A 34 -9.42 6.45 -5.70
N ARG A 35 -8.49 5.96 -4.88
CA ARG A 35 -7.05 5.95 -5.19
C ARG A 35 -6.44 4.61 -4.82
N VAL A 36 -5.67 4.04 -5.73
CA VAL A 36 -4.88 2.85 -5.45
C VAL A 36 -3.73 3.24 -4.54
N ILE A 37 -3.56 2.51 -3.44
CA ILE A 37 -2.52 2.79 -2.44
C ILE A 37 -1.46 1.68 -2.45
N LEU A 38 -1.90 0.43 -2.56
CA LEU A 38 -1.05 -0.76 -2.51
C LEU A 38 -1.52 -1.79 -3.53
N GLU A 39 -0.58 -2.31 -4.32
CA GLU A 39 -0.84 -3.36 -5.29
C GLU A 39 0.03 -4.59 -5.05
N ARG A 40 -0.54 -5.75 -5.36
CA ARG A 40 0.12 -7.06 -5.35
C ARG A 40 0.83 -7.38 -4.03
N LEU A 41 0.29 -6.90 -2.92
CA LEU A 41 0.87 -7.10 -1.60
C LEU A 41 0.77 -8.58 -1.22
N ARG A 42 1.91 -9.19 -0.91
CA ARG A 42 2.03 -10.62 -0.63
C ARG A 42 3.04 -10.89 0.49
N PRO A 43 2.81 -11.92 1.33
CA PRO A 43 3.77 -12.34 2.32
C PRO A 43 5.03 -12.93 1.66
N LEU A 44 6.19 -12.71 2.30
CA LEU A 44 7.46 -13.29 1.87
C LEU A 44 7.76 -14.59 2.64
N LYS A 45 8.46 -15.53 1.99
CA LYS A 45 8.83 -16.83 2.59
C LYS A 45 9.70 -16.69 3.85
N LYS A 46 10.47 -15.60 3.97
CA LYS A 46 11.39 -15.33 5.08
C LYS A 46 10.76 -14.52 6.23
N GLY A 47 9.44 -14.29 6.20
CA GLY A 47 8.79 -13.29 7.05
C GLY A 47 8.66 -11.95 6.33
N GLY A 48 7.85 -11.03 6.87
CA GLY A 48 7.53 -9.77 6.18
C GLY A 48 6.48 -9.87 5.04
N ALA A 49 6.45 -8.85 4.18
CA ALA A 49 5.61 -8.72 2.99
C ALA A 49 6.35 -7.97 1.86
N SER A 50 5.89 -8.10 0.63
CA SER A 50 6.40 -7.37 -0.55
C SER A 50 5.23 -6.96 -1.43
N GLY A 51 5.38 -5.87 -2.17
CA GLY A 51 4.33 -5.39 -3.07
C GLY A 51 4.75 -4.08 -3.74
N PHE A 52 3.79 -3.41 -4.34
CA PHE A 52 3.99 -2.13 -5.00
C PHE A 52 3.21 -1.05 -4.27
N LEU A 53 3.86 0.10 -4.06
CA LEU A 53 3.24 1.33 -3.59
C LEU A 53 3.00 2.27 -4.77
N TYR A 54 1.85 2.96 -4.77
CA TYR A 54 1.54 3.93 -5.80
C TYR A 54 2.34 5.24 -5.64
N VAL A 55 2.88 5.74 -6.76
CA VAL A 55 4.04 6.66 -6.81
C VAL A 55 3.89 8.05 -6.20
N GLU A 56 2.68 8.59 -6.09
CA GLU A 56 2.57 10.00 -5.71
C GLU A 56 3.05 10.31 -4.29
N VAL A 57 3.16 9.30 -3.43
CA VAL A 57 3.17 9.52 -1.98
C VAL A 57 4.55 9.61 -1.36
N LEU A 58 5.60 9.23 -2.07
CA LEU A 58 6.94 9.23 -1.48
C LEU A 58 7.96 9.74 -2.50
N ASP A 59 8.02 11.07 -2.65
CA ASP A 59 9.04 11.77 -3.45
C ASP A 59 10.46 11.35 -3.01
N LYS A 60 10.65 10.93 -1.75
CA LYS A 60 11.89 10.33 -1.21
C LYS A 60 12.28 8.96 -1.78
N TYR A 61 11.40 8.27 -2.51
CA TYR A 61 11.65 6.95 -3.09
C TYR A 61 11.55 6.94 -4.62
N LYS A 62 11.48 8.12 -5.26
CA LYS A 62 11.36 8.30 -6.71
C LYS A 62 12.46 7.60 -7.50
N ASP A 63 13.68 7.56 -6.97
CA ASP A 63 14.84 6.93 -7.60
C ASP A 63 14.75 5.39 -7.67
N SER A 64 13.76 4.79 -6.99
CA SER A 64 13.50 3.34 -6.98
C SER A 64 12.25 2.94 -7.79
N CYS A 65 11.69 3.85 -8.58
CA CYS A 65 10.46 3.65 -9.34
C CYS A 65 10.66 2.87 -10.65
N SER A 66 9.69 2.02 -10.98
CA SER A 66 9.53 1.51 -12.35
C SER A 66 8.88 2.58 -13.25
N LYS A 67 9.04 2.48 -14.58
CA LYS A 67 8.47 3.39 -15.59
C LYS A 67 6.94 3.62 -15.46
N ASN A 68 6.22 2.80 -14.71
CA ASN A 68 4.76 2.81 -14.60
C ASN A 68 4.22 3.41 -13.28
N GLY A 69 5.02 4.15 -12.52
CA GLY A 69 4.48 4.81 -11.32
C GLY A 69 4.28 3.86 -10.13
N HIS A 70 5.07 2.80 -10.04
CA HIS A 70 5.10 1.90 -8.89
C HIS A 70 6.46 1.95 -8.20
N ILE A 71 6.45 2.20 -6.89
CA ILE A 71 7.60 1.96 -6.01
C ILE A 71 7.55 0.49 -5.63
N ASN A 72 8.61 -0.25 -5.98
CA ASN A 72 8.76 -1.62 -5.50
C ASN A 72 9.16 -1.56 -4.02
N VAL A 73 8.24 -1.88 -3.11
CA VAL A 73 8.61 -2.13 -1.73
C VAL A 73 9.21 -3.52 -1.69
N LYS A 74 10.53 -3.56 -1.87
CA LYS A 74 11.31 -4.79 -1.97
C LYS A 74 11.07 -5.68 -0.75
N GLU A 75 10.89 -5.09 0.42
CA GLU A 75 10.62 -5.79 1.66
C GLU A 75 9.97 -4.87 2.69
N ILE A 76 8.90 -5.34 3.32
CA ILE A 76 8.28 -4.78 4.52
C ILE A 76 8.53 -5.80 5.62
N SER A 77 9.40 -5.46 6.56
CA SER A 77 9.98 -6.38 7.53
C SER A 77 9.01 -6.73 8.66
N SER A 78 8.08 -5.83 8.98
CA SER A 78 7.18 -5.98 10.14
C SER A 78 5.79 -5.40 9.93
N GLU A 79 4.85 -5.75 10.82
CA GLU A 79 3.51 -5.14 10.85
C GLU A 79 3.56 -3.65 11.19
N VAL A 80 4.47 -3.25 12.10
CA VAL A 80 4.66 -1.84 12.49
C VAL A 80 5.11 -1.01 11.29
N GLU A 81 6.06 -1.53 10.51
CA GLU A 81 6.52 -0.88 9.29
C GLU A 81 5.38 -0.74 8.27
N LEU A 82 4.55 -1.78 8.10
CA LEU A 82 3.38 -1.73 7.23
C LEU A 82 2.38 -0.65 7.66
N ARG A 83 2.10 -0.54 8.97
CA ARG A 83 1.21 0.48 9.53
C ARG A 83 1.75 1.88 9.28
N ASN A 84 3.01 2.12 9.57
CA ASN A 84 3.66 3.42 9.33
C ASN A 84 3.60 3.82 7.85
N ILE A 85 3.80 2.86 6.93
CA ILE A 85 3.68 3.11 5.49
C ILE A 85 2.24 3.53 5.16
N VAL A 86 1.23 2.81 5.65
CA VAL A 86 -0.18 3.09 5.39
C VAL A 86 -0.62 4.44 5.98
N GLU A 87 -0.21 4.76 7.20
CA GLU A 87 -0.51 6.05 7.85
C GLU A 87 0.05 7.23 7.06
N ASN A 88 1.34 7.15 6.69
CA ASN A 88 1.96 8.19 5.85
C ASN A 88 1.25 8.32 4.49
N LEU A 89 0.77 7.22 3.92
CA LEU A 89 0.02 7.24 2.67
C LEU A 89 -1.29 8.01 2.81
N ILE A 90 -2.06 7.68 3.85
CA ILE A 90 -3.35 8.31 4.13
C ILE A 90 -3.17 9.80 4.39
N SER A 91 -2.28 10.18 5.31
CA SER A 91 -2.04 11.60 5.64
C SER A 91 -1.65 12.41 4.41
N TYR A 92 -0.79 11.89 3.54
CA TYR A 92 -0.45 12.58 2.30
C TYR A 92 -1.66 12.80 1.38
N PHE A 93 -2.52 11.79 1.21
CA PHE A 93 -3.71 11.92 0.36
C PHE A 93 -4.75 12.88 0.96
N GLU A 94 -4.93 12.85 2.28
CA GLU A 94 -5.80 13.77 3.03
C GLU A 94 -5.30 15.22 2.85
N GLU A 95 -4.01 15.48 3.08
CA GLU A 95 -3.41 16.82 2.95
C GLU A 95 -3.45 17.35 1.52
N LYS A 96 -3.08 16.53 0.53
CA LYS A 96 -2.92 16.99 -0.86
C LYS A 96 -4.25 17.13 -1.61
N TYR A 97 -5.24 16.30 -1.29
CA TYR A 97 -6.48 16.20 -2.10
C TYR A 97 -7.77 16.34 -1.29
N GLY A 98 -7.68 16.53 0.04
CA GLY A 98 -8.84 16.56 0.91
C GLY A 98 -9.56 15.21 0.99
N TYR A 99 -8.81 14.11 0.86
CA TYR A 99 -9.32 12.77 1.19
C TYR A 99 -9.63 12.64 2.68
#